data_AF-A0A0G9MQQ3-F1
#
_entry.id   AF-A0A0G9MQQ3-F1
#
_cell.length_a   1.000
_cell.length_b   1.000
_cell.length_c   1.000
_cell.angle_alpha   90.00
_cell.angle_beta   90.00
_cell.angle_gamma   90.00
#
_symmetry.space_group_name_H-M   'P 1'
#
loop_
_entity.id
_entity.type
_entity.pdbx_description
1 polymer ?
#
loop_
_entity_poly.entity_id
_entity_poly.type
_entity_poly.pdbx_seq_one_letter_code
_entity_poly.pdbx_strand_id
1 'polypeptide(L)'
;MSPLDPETRQWLESAGFAIGNDALWREALTHGSTGEQRDYDRLEFLGDRVLGLTIADWLYDTSENAEGKLAQRLNALVSKTACAQIAARLGASQHIRMGKQAREDGAQNSENVLGDIMESLLGASFLESGFDATRDLIRAFWKDTFEGSAGRRKHPKSALQEWAAGNQRRPPEYRVTETSGPDHNRSYTVEVSVHKVGAVEATASGKQDAETEAARLFMERYG
;
A
#
# COMPACT_ATOMS: atom_id res chain seq x y z
N MET A 1 27.39 -0.15 -21.48
CA MET A 1 26.29 0.61 -20.84
C MET A 1 26.89 1.45 -19.73
N SER A 2 26.42 2.68 -19.53
CA SER A 2 26.91 3.48 -18.40
C SER A 2 26.49 2.83 -17.07
N PRO A 3 27.29 2.99 -16.00
CA PRO A 3 27.00 2.41 -14.69
C PRO A 3 25.71 2.95 -14.09
N LEU A 4 25.19 2.28 -13.05
CA LEU A 4 24.08 2.80 -12.26
C LEU A 4 24.52 4.12 -11.61
N ASP A 5 23.59 5.06 -11.47
CA ASP A 5 23.89 6.31 -10.76
C ASP A 5 24.29 5.99 -9.29
N PRO A 6 25.35 6.60 -8.72
CA PRO A 6 25.81 6.29 -7.36
C PRO A 6 24.76 6.51 -6.27
N GLU A 7 23.92 7.54 -6.40
CA GLU A 7 22.84 7.83 -5.44
C GLU A 7 21.78 6.74 -5.50
N THR A 8 21.38 6.35 -6.72
CA THR A 8 20.46 5.23 -6.95
C THR A 8 21.02 3.90 -6.43
N ARG A 9 22.34 3.66 -6.60
CA ARG A 9 22.98 2.46 -6.07
C ARG A 9 22.89 2.41 -4.55
N GLN A 10 23.26 3.51 -3.89
CA GLN A 10 23.19 3.61 -2.44
C GLN A 10 21.76 3.43 -1.92
N TRP A 11 20.77 4.01 -2.61
CA TRP A 11 19.37 3.84 -2.28
C TRP A 11 18.93 2.36 -2.33
N LEU A 12 19.22 1.66 -3.42
CA LEU A 12 18.90 0.23 -3.57
C LEU A 12 19.55 -0.62 -2.46
N GLU A 13 20.85 -0.41 -2.20
CA GLU A 13 21.58 -1.11 -1.14
C GLU A 13 20.98 -0.81 0.24
N SER A 14 20.58 0.44 0.50
CA SER A 14 19.93 0.84 1.76
C SER A 14 18.54 0.22 1.95
N ALA A 15 17.83 -0.07 0.85
CA ALA A 15 16.57 -0.80 0.87
C ALA A 15 16.77 -2.32 1.04
N GLY A 16 18.01 -2.81 0.99
CA GLY A 16 18.36 -4.22 1.20
C GLY A 16 18.56 -5.03 -0.09
N PHE A 17 18.57 -4.38 -1.26
CA PHE A 17 18.86 -5.08 -2.51
C PHE A 17 20.36 -5.33 -2.68
N ALA A 18 20.73 -6.53 -3.12
CA ALA A 18 22.09 -6.83 -3.57
C ALA A 18 22.26 -6.38 -5.02
N ILE A 19 23.42 -5.79 -5.36
CA ILE A 19 23.70 -5.26 -6.70
C ILE A 19 24.99 -5.87 -7.23
N GLY A 20 24.87 -6.93 -8.02
CA GLY A 20 26.00 -7.52 -8.77
C GLY A 20 26.03 -7.08 -10.22
N ASN A 21 24.87 -6.76 -10.82
CA ASN A 21 24.77 -6.30 -12.20
C ASN A 21 24.04 -4.95 -12.34
N ASP A 22 24.80 -3.86 -12.44
CA ASP A 22 24.26 -2.50 -12.65
C ASP A 22 23.29 -2.38 -13.83
N ALA A 23 23.49 -3.15 -14.91
CA ALA A 23 22.61 -3.08 -16.08
C ALA A 23 21.20 -3.60 -15.78
N LEU A 24 21.08 -4.62 -14.92
CA LEU A 24 19.81 -5.19 -14.50
C LEU A 24 19.01 -4.18 -13.67
N TRP A 25 19.64 -3.53 -12.69
CA TRP A 25 19.00 -2.54 -11.84
C TRP A 25 18.66 -1.25 -12.58
N ARG A 26 19.46 -0.90 -13.59
CA ARG A 26 19.13 0.18 -14.52
C ARG A 26 17.89 -0.15 -15.35
N GLU A 27 17.82 -1.35 -15.92
CA GLU A 27 16.64 -1.86 -16.65
C GLU A 27 15.40 -1.80 -15.75
N ALA A 28 15.53 -2.23 -14.50
CA ALA A 28 14.44 -2.24 -13.53
C ALA A 28 13.83 -0.87 -13.23
N LEU A 29 14.60 0.20 -13.39
CA LEU A 29 14.21 1.59 -13.14
C LEU A 29 13.89 2.38 -14.41
N THR A 30 13.91 1.74 -15.58
CA THR A 30 13.75 2.41 -16.88
C THR A 30 12.33 2.24 -17.40
N HIS A 31 11.60 3.35 -17.47
CA HIS A 31 10.26 3.40 -18.05
C HIS A 31 10.33 3.45 -19.59
N GLY A 32 9.37 2.80 -20.27
CA GLY A 32 9.33 2.71 -21.73
C GLY A 32 9.31 4.06 -22.47
N SER A 33 8.87 5.14 -21.81
CA SER A 33 8.93 6.52 -22.36
C SER A 33 10.34 7.04 -22.64
N THR A 34 11.38 6.38 -22.14
CA THR A 34 12.78 6.70 -22.48
C THR A 34 13.12 6.31 -23.92
N GLY A 35 12.40 5.34 -24.50
CA GLY A 35 12.72 4.76 -25.80
C GLY A 35 13.96 3.86 -25.80
N GLU A 36 14.47 3.49 -24.62
CA GLU A 36 15.57 2.52 -24.51
C GLU A 36 15.10 1.12 -24.94
N GLN A 37 16.03 0.30 -25.46
CA GLN A 37 15.72 -1.05 -25.93
C GLN A 37 15.20 -1.96 -24.80
N ARG A 38 15.58 -1.66 -23.55
CA ARG A 38 15.17 -2.40 -22.38
C ARG A 38 14.57 -1.45 -21.35
N ASP A 39 13.33 -1.72 -21.02
CA ASP A 39 12.55 -1.11 -19.94
C ASP A 39 12.19 -2.17 -18.90
N TYR A 40 11.43 -1.75 -17.89
CA TYR A 40 11.10 -2.59 -16.75
C TYR A 40 10.06 -3.68 -17.06
N ASP A 41 9.33 -3.64 -18.18
CA ASP A 41 8.10 -4.43 -18.41
C ASP A 41 8.32 -5.94 -18.23
N ARG A 42 9.47 -6.46 -18.67
CA ARG A 42 9.78 -7.90 -18.52
C ARG A 42 10.12 -8.28 -17.09
N LEU A 43 10.74 -7.36 -16.34
CA LEU A 43 11.05 -7.54 -14.93
C LEU A 43 9.79 -7.41 -14.07
N GLU A 44 8.92 -6.45 -14.40
CA GLU A 44 7.58 -6.31 -13.81
C GLU A 44 6.80 -7.62 -13.93
N PHE A 45 6.67 -8.14 -15.15
CA PHE A 45 5.98 -9.41 -15.40
C PHE A 45 6.48 -10.54 -14.49
N LEU A 46 7.80 -10.68 -14.34
CA LEU A 46 8.43 -11.70 -13.51
C LEU A 46 8.20 -11.42 -12.01
N GLY A 47 8.42 -10.19 -11.58
CA GLY A 47 8.31 -9.75 -10.20
C GLY A 47 6.90 -9.89 -9.63
N ASP A 48 5.87 -9.60 -10.42
CA ASP A 48 4.46 -9.85 -10.05
C ASP A 48 4.24 -11.31 -9.64
N ARG A 49 4.79 -12.29 -10.38
CA ARG A 49 4.64 -13.71 -10.03
C ARG A 49 5.44 -14.08 -8.79
N VAL A 50 6.63 -13.51 -8.62
CA VAL A 50 7.46 -13.73 -7.42
C VAL A 50 6.76 -13.18 -6.17
N LEU A 51 6.17 -11.99 -6.27
CA LEU A 51 5.34 -11.38 -5.23
C LEU A 51 4.11 -12.23 -4.94
N GLY A 52 3.36 -12.60 -5.98
CA GLY A 52 2.16 -13.44 -5.88
C GLY A 52 2.41 -14.75 -5.14
N LEU A 53 3.45 -15.48 -5.53
CA LEU A 53 3.82 -16.73 -4.87
C LEU A 53 4.21 -16.49 -3.40
N THR A 54 5.04 -15.47 -3.13
CA THR A 54 5.49 -15.16 -1.77
C THR A 54 4.33 -14.83 -0.83
N ILE A 55 3.37 -14.02 -1.29
CA ILE A 55 2.22 -13.63 -0.46
C ILE A 55 1.23 -14.79 -0.32
N ALA A 56 1.02 -15.60 -1.37
CA ALA A 56 0.18 -16.79 -1.29
C ALA A 56 0.72 -17.81 -0.27
N ASP A 57 2.03 -18.08 -0.32
CA ASP A 57 2.76 -18.91 0.64
C ASP A 57 2.60 -18.37 2.08
N TRP A 58 2.82 -17.07 2.28
CA TRP A 58 2.68 -16.44 3.60
C TRP A 58 1.25 -16.50 4.15
N LEU A 59 0.24 -16.29 3.30
CA LEU A 59 -1.17 -16.41 3.68
C LEU A 59 -1.54 -17.86 4.04
N TYR A 60 -1.01 -18.83 3.30
CA TYR A 60 -1.22 -20.25 3.57
C TYR A 60 -0.64 -20.65 4.93
N ASP A 61 0.59 -20.22 5.23
CA ASP A 61 1.29 -20.55 6.48
C ASP A 61 0.63 -19.95 7.73
N THR A 62 -0.03 -18.80 7.60
CA THR A 62 -0.46 -17.98 8.76
C THR A 62 -1.97 -17.95 8.98
N SER A 63 -2.77 -18.59 8.12
CA SER A 63 -4.23 -18.45 8.18
C SER A 63 -4.95 -19.73 7.74
N GLU A 64 -5.89 -20.19 8.56
CA GLU A 64 -6.78 -21.33 8.26
C GLU A 64 -8.04 -20.93 7.47
N ASN A 65 -8.04 -19.75 6.83
CA ASN A 65 -9.19 -19.28 6.06
C ASN A 65 -9.44 -20.14 4.82
N ALA A 66 -10.72 -20.20 4.39
CA ALA A 66 -11.09 -20.82 3.13
C ALA A 66 -10.47 -20.09 1.91
N GLU A 67 -10.26 -20.83 0.82
CA GLU A 67 -9.64 -20.37 -0.43
C GLU A 67 -10.15 -19.00 -0.90
N GLY A 68 -11.47 -18.79 -0.95
CA GLY A 68 -12.04 -17.52 -1.42
C GLY A 68 -11.60 -16.30 -0.60
N LYS A 69 -11.44 -16.45 0.73
CA LYS A 69 -10.91 -15.38 1.59
C LYS A 69 -9.41 -15.18 1.40
N LEU A 70 -8.66 -16.26 1.19
CA LEU A 70 -7.23 -16.18 0.88
C LEU A 70 -7.00 -15.45 -0.45
N ALA A 71 -7.76 -15.79 -1.49
CA ALA A 71 -7.71 -15.14 -2.79
C ALA A 71 -8.05 -13.64 -2.70
N GLN A 72 -9.07 -13.26 -1.92
CA GLN A 72 -9.40 -11.85 -1.70
C GLN A 72 -8.26 -11.09 -1.01
N ARG A 73 -7.65 -11.67 0.04
CA ARG A 73 -6.51 -11.06 0.73
C ARG A 73 -5.27 -10.97 -0.16
N LEU A 74 -4.99 -12.02 -0.93
CA LEU A 74 -3.89 -12.06 -1.90
C LEU A 74 -4.04 -10.90 -2.88
N ASN A 75 -5.19 -10.78 -3.55
CA ASN A 75 -5.47 -9.72 -4.52
C ASN A 75 -5.30 -8.32 -3.93
N ALA A 76 -5.67 -8.11 -2.67
CA ALA A 76 -5.46 -6.82 -2.00
C ALA A 76 -3.97 -6.53 -1.74
N LEU A 77 -3.23 -7.53 -1.26
CA LEU A 77 -1.82 -7.41 -0.90
C LEU A 77 -0.91 -7.24 -2.10
N VAL A 78 -1.22 -7.87 -3.24
CA VAL A 78 -0.44 -7.78 -4.48
C VAL A 78 -1.03 -6.76 -5.47
N SER A 79 -2.00 -5.96 -5.03
CA SER A 79 -2.58 -4.94 -5.89
C SER A 79 -1.55 -3.87 -6.28
N LYS A 80 -1.71 -3.33 -7.49
CA LYS A 80 -0.95 -2.17 -7.98
C LYS A 80 -0.90 -1.02 -6.97
N THR A 81 -2.01 -0.76 -6.29
CA THR A 81 -2.08 0.23 -5.21
C THR A 81 -1.15 -0.10 -4.03
N ALA A 82 -1.12 -1.37 -3.59
CA ALA A 82 -0.23 -1.80 -2.50
C ALA A 82 1.25 -1.72 -2.91
N CYS A 83 1.58 -2.19 -4.13
CA CYS A 83 2.91 -2.07 -4.71
C CYS A 83 3.37 -0.60 -4.77
N ALA A 84 2.52 0.28 -5.29
CA ALA A 84 2.81 1.71 -5.41
C ALA A 84 3.04 2.39 -4.06
N GLN A 85 2.24 2.05 -3.03
CA GLN A 85 2.43 2.57 -1.68
C GLN A 85 3.78 2.17 -1.09
N ILE A 86 4.23 0.94 -1.34
CA ILE A 86 5.52 0.45 -0.86
C ILE A 86 6.67 1.11 -1.62
N ALA A 87 6.61 1.19 -2.95
CA ALA A 87 7.58 1.93 -3.75
C ALA A 87 7.68 3.41 -3.34
N ALA A 88 6.55 4.06 -3.06
CA ALA A 88 6.53 5.44 -2.57
C ALA A 88 7.20 5.57 -1.20
N ARG A 89 6.92 4.65 -0.26
CA ARG A 89 7.57 4.63 1.07
C ARG A 89 9.08 4.42 0.99
N LEU A 90 9.52 3.61 0.03
CA LEU A 90 10.95 3.42 -0.24
C LEU A 90 11.59 4.62 -0.92
N GLY A 91 10.82 5.58 -1.47
CA GLY A 91 11.36 6.74 -2.17
C GLY A 91 11.71 6.48 -3.64
N ALA A 92 11.15 5.44 -4.26
CA ALA A 92 11.51 5.01 -5.60
C ALA A 92 11.34 6.09 -6.69
N SER A 93 10.40 7.02 -6.54
CA SER A 93 10.04 8.01 -7.57
C SER A 93 11.23 8.85 -8.05
N GLN A 94 12.21 9.11 -7.18
CA GLN A 94 13.39 9.94 -7.49
C GLN A 94 14.40 9.21 -8.37
N HIS A 95 14.34 7.89 -8.40
CA HIS A 95 15.29 7.03 -9.10
C HIS A 95 14.78 6.53 -10.46
N ILE A 96 13.51 6.79 -10.77
CA ILE A 96 12.87 6.36 -12.03
C ILE A 96 13.44 7.16 -13.20
N ARG A 97 13.88 6.43 -14.22
CA ARG A 97 14.32 6.99 -15.50
C ARG A 97 13.13 7.07 -16.43
N MET A 98 12.82 8.29 -16.85
CA MET A 98 11.68 8.57 -17.73
C MET A 98 12.07 9.58 -18.80
N GLY A 99 11.39 9.51 -19.95
CA GLY A 99 11.45 10.55 -20.96
C GLY A 99 10.90 11.89 -20.42
N LYS A 100 11.37 12.99 -21.00
CA LYS A 100 11.06 14.37 -20.54
C LYS A 100 9.56 14.63 -20.40
N GLN A 101 8.77 14.29 -21.41
CA GLN A 101 7.31 14.53 -21.41
C GLN A 101 6.63 13.80 -20.25
N ALA A 102 6.90 12.51 -20.07
CA ALA A 102 6.27 11.73 -19.02
C ALA A 102 6.67 12.21 -17.60
N ARG A 103 7.89 12.74 -17.45
CA ARG A 103 8.33 13.40 -16.21
C ARG A 103 7.55 14.70 -15.95
N GLU A 104 7.36 15.53 -16.97
CA GLU A 104 6.58 16.78 -16.88
C GLU A 104 5.10 16.50 -16.57
N ASP A 105 4.56 15.39 -17.07
CA ASP A 105 3.19 14.93 -16.77
C ASP A 105 3.06 14.30 -15.36
N GLY A 106 4.16 14.22 -14.59
CA GLY A 106 4.17 13.71 -13.22
C GLY A 106 4.07 12.18 -13.10
N ALA A 107 4.28 11.44 -14.18
CA ALA A 107 4.09 9.99 -14.22
C ALA A 107 4.96 9.23 -13.22
N GLN A 108 6.14 9.77 -12.85
CA GLN A 108 7.03 9.20 -11.81
C GLN A 108 6.41 9.10 -10.41
N ASN A 109 5.34 9.85 -10.15
CA ASN A 109 4.58 9.78 -8.90
C ASN A 109 3.22 9.09 -9.07
N SER A 110 2.91 8.60 -10.27
CA SER A 110 1.63 7.92 -10.52
C SER A 110 1.61 6.55 -9.87
N GLU A 111 0.42 6.13 -9.41
CA GLU A 111 0.21 4.80 -8.85
C GLU A 111 0.60 3.70 -9.85
N ASN A 112 0.31 3.92 -11.14
CA ASN A 112 0.62 2.96 -12.18
C ASN A 112 2.12 2.68 -12.26
N VAL A 113 2.92 3.73 -12.46
CA VAL A 113 4.38 3.58 -12.63
C VAL A 113 5.04 3.12 -11.34
N LEU A 114 4.62 3.61 -10.17
CA LEU A 114 5.21 3.17 -8.90
C LEU A 114 4.92 1.70 -8.61
N GLY A 115 3.73 1.21 -8.97
CA GLY A 115 3.39 -0.21 -8.87
C GLY A 115 4.29 -1.07 -9.74
N ASP A 116 4.40 -0.73 -11.02
CA ASP A 116 5.21 -1.46 -12.00
C ASP A 116 6.69 -1.47 -11.60
N ILE A 117 7.21 -0.33 -11.12
CA ILE A 117 8.58 -0.22 -10.62
C ILE A 117 8.81 -1.12 -9.42
N MET A 118 7.87 -1.21 -8.47
CA MET A 118 8.02 -2.11 -7.33
C MET A 118 8.14 -3.56 -7.79
N GLU A 119 7.25 -4.01 -8.67
CA GLU A 119 7.28 -5.37 -9.22
C GLU A 119 8.58 -5.62 -9.99
N SER A 120 9.00 -4.68 -10.82
CA SER A 120 10.27 -4.74 -11.55
C SER A 120 11.49 -4.90 -10.64
N LEU A 121 11.56 -4.16 -9.53
CA LEU A 121 12.65 -4.29 -8.55
C LEU A 121 12.67 -5.69 -7.91
N LEU A 122 11.50 -6.29 -7.66
CA LEU A 122 11.39 -7.66 -7.19
C LEU A 122 11.84 -8.67 -8.26
N GLY A 123 11.49 -8.42 -9.53
CA GLY A 123 11.98 -9.22 -10.67
C GLY A 123 13.50 -9.17 -10.81
N ALA A 124 14.10 -7.98 -10.66
CA ALA A 124 15.54 -7.80 -10.63
C ALA A 124 16.20 -8.51 -9.44
N SER A 125 15.62 -8.36 -8.23
CA SER A 125 16.08 -9.06 -7.03
C SER A 125 16.08 -10.58 -7.24
N PHE A 126 15.03 -11.12 -7.84
CA PHE A 126 14.93 -12.56 -8.10
C PHE A 126 16.02 -13.06 -9.06
N LEU A 127 16.32 -12.31 -10.12
CA LEU A 127 17.39 -12.68 -11.06
C LEU A 127 18.79 -12.53 -10.45
N GLU A 128 18.98 -11.58 -9.55
CA GLU A 128 20.27 -11.33 -8.90
C GLU A 128 20.54 -12.29 -7.72
N SER A 129 19.52 -12.55 -6.88
CA SER A 129 19.68 -13.18 -5.56
C SER A 129 18.85 -14.46 -5.38
N GLY A 130 17.99 -14.81 -6.34
CA GLY A 130 17.13 -16.00 -6.27
C GLY A 130 15.91 -15.84 -5.35
N PHE A 131 15.04 -16.85 -5.38
CA PHE A 131 13.72 -16.78 -4.74
C PHE A 131 13.77 -16.55 -3.23
N ASP A 132 14.59 -17.30 -2.48
CA ASP A 132 14.58 -17.22 -1.01
C ASP A 132 14.96 -15.83 -0.50
N ALA A 133 16.00 -15.21 -1.07
CA ALA A 133 16.42 -13.87 -0.71
C ALA A 133 15.35 -12.82 -1.06
N THR A 134 14.75 -12.93 -2.26
CA THR A 134 13.66 -12.03 -2.67
C THR A 134 12.40 -12.22 -1.83
N ARG A 135 12.05 -13.45 -1.46
CA ARG A 135 10.92 -13.77 -0.57
C ARG A 135 11.09 -13.08 0.77
N ASP A 136 12.27 -13.17 1.37
CA ASP A 136 12.54 -12.59 2.69
C ASP A 136 12.48 -11.05 2.64
N LEU A 137 12.97 -10.45 1.55
CA LEU A 137 12.86 -9.01 1.28
C LEU A 137 11.41 -8.57 1.08
N ILE A 138 10.62 -9.32 0.30
CA ILE A 138 9.17 -9.07 0.14
C ILE A 138 8.48 -9.13 1.50
N ARG A 139 8.73 -10.17 2.30
CA ARG A 139 8.12 -10.29 3.64
C ARG A 139 8.48 -9.10 4.54
N ALA A 140 9.70 -8.57 4.45
CA ALA A 140 10.09 -7.37 5.18
C ALA A 140 9.34 -6.12 4.71
N PHE A 141 9.24 -5.87 3.41
CA PHE A 141 8.54 -4.71 2.85
C PHE A 141 7.03 -4.76 3.05
N TRP A 142 6.43 -5.95 2.93
CA TRP A 142 4.99 -6.15 3.06
C TRP A 142 4.53 -6.34 4.50
N LYS A 143 5.44 -6.48 5.48
CA LYS A 143 5.09 -6.81 6.87
C LYS A 143 3.95 -5.98 7.41
N ASP A 144 4.06 -4.66 7.30
CA ASP A 144 3.02 -3.81 7.82
C ASP A 144 1.70 -4.00 7.05
N THR A 145 1.76 -4.16 5.73
CA THR A 145 0.56 -4.33 4.90
C THR A 145 -0.13 -5.65 5.18
N PHE A 146 0.66 -6.70 5.39
CA PHE A 146 0.20 -8.04 5.71
C PHE A 146 -0.48 -8.11 7.08
N GLU A 147 0.13 -7.50 8.11
CA GLU A 147 -0.40 -7.43 9.47
C GLU A 147 -1.60 -6.47 9.60
N GLY A 148 -1.95 -5.76 8.53
CA GLY A 148 -2.98 -4.71 8.55
C GLY A 148 -2.52 -3.42 9.24
N SER A 149 -1.22 -3.27 9.54
CA SER A 149 -0.62 -2.05 10.07
C SER A 149 -0.25 -1.02 8.99
N ALA A 150 -0.16 -1.39 7.71
CA ALA A 150 0.02 -0.41 6.61
C ALA A 150 -1.19 0.49 6.40
N GLY A 151 -2.27 0.21 7.13
CA GLY A 151 -3.47 1.03 7.28
C GLY A 151 -3.78 1.37 8.75
N ARG A 152 -2.88 1.15 9.72
CA ARG A 152 -3.07 1.66 11.10
C ARG A 152 -3.15 3.19 11.17
N ARG A 153 -3.04 3.89 10.03
CA ARG A 153 -3.58 5.24 9.81
C ARG A 153 -4.20 5.45 8.42
N LYS A 154 -5.15 4.63 7.97
CA LYS A 154 -6.31 5.23 7.27
C LYS A 154 -7.28 5.63 8.36
N HIS A 155 -7.42 6.93 8.57
CA HIS A 155 -8.28 7.47 9.62
C HIS A 155 -9.68 6.84 9.46
N PRO A 156 -10.27 6.21 10.50
CA PRO A 156 -11.56 5.51 10.40
C PRO A 156 -12.67 6.28 9.70
N LYS A 157 -12.70 7.62 9.85
CA LYS A 157 -13.63 8.50 9.13
C LYS A 157 -13.44 8.48 7.60
N SER A 158 -12.20 8.47 7.13
CA SER A 158 -11.89 8.40 5.69
C SER A 158 -12.26 7.03 5.13
N ALA A 159 -11.97 5.96 5.86
CA ALA A 159 -12.36 4.61 5.47
C ALA A 159 -13.89 4.46 5.36
N LEU A 160 -14.64 5.00 6.33
CA LEU A 160 -16.10 5.00 6.29
C LEU A 160 -16.67 5.86 5.15
N GLN A 161 -16.05 7.00 4.85
CA GLN A 161 -16.47 7.86 3.75
C GLN A 161 -16.27 7.20 2.37
N GLU A 162 -15.12 6.54 2.17
CA GLU A 162 -14.83 5.76 0.96
C GLU A 162 -15.81 4.58 0.81
N TRP A 163 -16.06 3.85 1.90
CA TRP A 163 -17.02 2.74 1.92
C TRP A 163 -18.44 3.22 1.55
N ALA A 164 -18.89 4.35 2.10
CA ALA A 164 -20.19 4.92 1.79
C ALA A 164 -20.29 5.31 0.31
N ALA A 165 -19.25 5.96 -0.23
CA ALA A 165 -19.20 6.34 -1.65
C ALA A 165 -19.21 5.10 -2.57
N GLY A 166 -18.39 4.08 -2.26
CA GLY A 166 -18.32 2.82 -3.02
C GLY A 166 -19.64 2.05 -3.04
N ASN A 167 -20.44 2.16 -1.97
CA ASN A 167 -21.76 1.53 -1.86
C ASN A 167 -22.91 2.43 -2.34
N GLN A 168 -22.62 3.53 -3.05
CA GLN A 168 -23.60 4.53 -3.52
C GLN A 168 -24.52 5.05 -2.40
N ARG A 169 -23.97 5.19 -1.20
CA ARG A 169 -24.66 5.72 -0.01
C ARG A 169 -24.35 7.20 0.16
N ARG A 170 -25.18 7.86 0.97
CA ARG A 170 -24.87 9.22 1.42
C ARG A 170 -23.63 9.19 2.34
N PRO A 171 -22.84 10.27 2.38
CA PRO A 171 -21.72 10.37 3.30
C PRO A 171 -22.16 10.13 4.77
N PRO A 172 -21.27 9.60 5.62
CA PRO A 172 -21.55 9.42 7.04
C PRO A 172 -21.79 10.75 7.74
N GLU A 173 -22.82 10.81 8.58
CA GLU A 173 -23.18 11.97 9.40
C GLU A 173 -22.81 11.71 10.86
N TYR A 174 -22.12 12.67 11.49
CA TYR A 174 -21.70 12.59 12.89
C TYR A 174 -22.47 13.59 13.74
N ARG A 175 -22.93 13.16 14.92
CA ARG A 175 -23.66 13.99 15.88
C ARG A 175 -23.20 13.70 17.29
N VAL A 176 -22.89 14.74 18.06
CA VAL A 176 -22.66 14.61 19.50
C VAL A 176 -24.02 14.41 20.17
N THR A 177 -24.22 13.25 20.81
CA THR A 177 -25.47 12.91 21.51
C THR A 177 -25.40 13.23 23.00
N GLU A 178 -24.20 13.19 23.59
CA GLU A 178 -24.00 13.52 25.00
C GLU A 178 -22.65 14.19 25.25
N THR A 179 -22.59 15.06 26.25
CA THR A 179 -21.35 15.57 26.83
C THR A 179 -21.48 15.53 28.35
N SER A 180 -20.58 14.82 29.01
CA SER A 180 -20.64 14.55 30.44
C SER A 180 -19.28 14.73 31.10
N GLY A 181 -19.25 14.85 32.43
CA GLY A 181 -18.02 15.02 33.22
C GLY A 181 -17.58 16.48 33.45
N PRO A 182 -16.73 16.73 34.46
CA PRO A 182 -16.20 18.04 34.79
C PRO A 182 -15.17 18.51 33.74
N ASP A 183 -14.86 19.81 33.71
CA ASP A 183 -13.99 20.41 32.67
C ASP A 183 -12.63 19.74 32.48
N HIS A 184 -12.06 19.19 33.53
CA HIS A 184 -10.77 18.50 33.52
C HIS A 184 -10.90 16.99 33.22
N ASN A 185 -12.11 16.48 33.02
CA ASN A 185 -12.40 15.07 32.70
C ASN A 185 -13.73 14.94 31.93
N ARG A 186 -13.84 15.67 30.81
CA ARG A 186 -15.03 15.62 29.94
C ARG A 186 -15.01 14.36 29.07
N SER A 187 -16.18 13.79 28.84
CA SER A 187 -16.44 12.73 27.88
C SER A 187 -17.50 13.16 26.88
N TYR A 188 -17.30 12.78 25.62
CA TYR A 188 -18.18 13.07 24.50
C TYR A 188 -18.71 11.75 23.94
N THR A 189 -20.02 11.62 23.84
CA THR A 189 -20.66 10.52 23.10
C THR A 189 -21.07 11.04 21.72
N VAL A 190 -20.65 10.32 20.69
CA VAL A 190 -20.90 10.67 19.29
C VAL A 190 -21.57 9.49 18.59
N GLU A 191 -22.67 9.78 17.91
CA GLU A 191 -23.32 8.90 16.95
C GLU A 191 -22.76 9.16 15.55
N VAL A 192 -22.38 8.10 14.84
CA VAL A 192 -22.19 8.11 13.39
C VAL A 192 -23.32 7.34 12.72
N SER A 193 -23.87 7.88 11.64
CA SER A 193 -24.94 7.24 10.88
C SER A 193 -24.69 7.31 9.38
N VAL A 194 -25.15 6.29 8.65
CA VAL A 194 -25.19 6.29 7.18
C VAL A 194 -26.63 6.02 6.74
N HIS A 195 -27.15 6.89 5.88
CA HIS A 195 -28.55 6.83 5.44
C HIS A 195 -28.91 5.46 4.84
N LYS A 196 -29.99 4.86 5.35
CA LYS A 196 -30.48 3.51 4.97
C LYS A 196 -29.50 2.36 5.27
N VAL A 197 -28.55 2.55 6.18
CA VAL A 197 -27.65 1.48 6.66
C VAL A 197 -27.84 1.28 8.16
N GLY A 198 -27.60 2.31 8.97
CA GLY A 198 -27.67 2.20 10.42
C GLY A 198 -27.00 3.37 11.12
N ALA A 199 -26.85 3.24 12.44
CA ALA A 199 -26.13 4.18 13.30
C ALA A 199 -25.37 3.42 14.40
N VAL A 200 -24.25 3.99 14.86
CA VAL A 200 -23.43 3.47 15.96
C VAL A 200 -22.95 4.63 16.81
N GLU A 201 -22.90 4.44 18.12
CA GLU A 201 -22.36 5.42 19.07
C GLU A 201 -21.01 4.98 19.64
N ALA A 202 -20.16 5.96 19.95
CA ALA A 202 -18.94 5.77 20.72
C ALA A 202 -18.70 6.94 21.68
N THR A 203 -18.04 6.66 22.80
CA THR A 203 -17.70 7.65 23.81
C THR A 203 -16.19 7.75 23.97
N ALA A 204 -15.64 8.98 23.99
CA ALA A 204 -14.23 9.23 24.26
C ALA A 204 -14.02 10.57 24.99
N SER A 205 -12.81 10.79 25.51
CA SER A 205 -12.42 12.04 26.20
C SER A 205 -12.30 13.26 25.28
N GLY A 206 -12.21 13.04 23.96
CA GLY A 206 -12.18 14.08 22.94
C GLY A 206 -13.29 13.87 21.91
N LYS A 207 -13.91 14.97 21.45
CA LYS A 207 -14.95 14.91 20.42
C LYS A 207 -14.46 14.25 19.13
N GLN A 208 -13.25 14.60 18.68
CA GLN A 208 -12.68 14.00 17.46
C GLN A 208 -12.39 12.51 17.64
N ASP A 209 -11.93 12.10 18.82
CA ASP A 209 -11.65 10.70 19.15
C ASP A 209 -12.95 9.88 19.21
N ALA A 210 -14.01 10.44 19.78
CA ALA A 210 -15.33 9.82 19.82
C ALA A 210 -15.91 9.63 18.41
N GLU A 211 -15.79 10.64 17.54
CA GLU A 211 -16.16 10.50 16.12
C GLU A 211 -15.31 9.44 15.40
N THR A 212 -14.00 9.36 15.68
CA THR A 212 -13.10 8.37 15.07
C THR A 212 -13.44 6.96 15.51
N GLU A 213 -13.72 6.77 16.80
CA GLU A 213 -14.12 5.49 17.37
C GLU A 213 -15.50 5.06 16.88
N ALA A 214 -16.46 5.99 16.75
CA ALA A 214 -17.77 5.72 16.17
C ALA A 214 -17.64 5.22 14.73
N ALA A 215 -16.78 5.87 13.92
CA ALA A 215 -16.52 5.44 12.55
C ALA A 215 -15.90 4.03 12.47
N ARG A 216 -14.98 3.71 13.39
CA ARG A 216 -14.38 2.37 13.51
C ARG A 216 -15.43 1.32 13.83
N LEU A 217 -16.25 1.55 14.86
CA LEU A 217 -17.31 0.62 15.27
C LEU A 217 -18.40 0.46 14.20
N PHE A 218 -18.72 1.52 13.45
CA PHE A 218 -19.64 1.43 12.33
C PHE A 218 -19.11 0.50 11.24
N MET A 219 -17.84 0.67 10.86
CA MET A 219 -17.18 -0.19 9.87
C MET A 219 -17.08 -1.64 10.36
N GLU A 220 -16.91 -1.89 11.66
CA GLU A 220 -16.94 -3.26 12.20
C GLU A 220 -18.33 -3.90 12.16
N ARG A 221 -19.38 -3.08 12.28
CA ARG A 221 -20.77 -3.57 12.34
C ARG A 221 -21.43 -3.69 10.98
N TYR A 222 -21.11 -2.78 10.06
CA TYR A 222 -21.82 -2.60 8.79
C TYR A 222 -20.90 -2.57 7.57
N GLY A 223 -19.58 -2.43 7.77
CA GLY A 223 -18.57 -2.36 6.71
C GLY A 223 -18.40 -3.69 6.00
#